data_AF-A0A4R4U2Y0-F1
#
_entry.id   AF-A0A4R4U2Y0-F1
#
_cell.length_a   1.000
_cell.length_b   1.000
_cell.length_c   1.000
_cell.angle_alpha   90.00
_cell.angle_beta   90.00
_cell.angle_gamma   90.00
#
_symmetry.space_group_name_H-M   'P 1'
#
loop_
_entity.id
_entity.type
_entity.pdbx_description
1 polymer ?
#
loop_
_entity_poly.entity_id
_entity_poly.type
_entity_poly.pdbx_seq_one_letter_code
_entity_poly.pdbx_strand_id
1 'polypeptide(L)'
;MRNETESRTIRYAERTVRDPSIAKGKRVVRTRGVNGVRTLTYEITLTDGAETGRRLVRSVVTRQPVTQVVAVGTREERRCDPNYGGCVPIASDVDCAGGSGDGPAYVSGPIRVIGQDIYKLDRDGDGWACDD
;
A
#
# COMPACT_ATOMS: atom_id res chain seq x y z
N MET A 1 -39.55 31.28 21.09
CA MET A 1 -38.25 30.63 20.79
C MET A 1 -38.55 29.39 19.94
N ARG A 2 -37.70 29.08 18.96
CA ARG A 2 -37.86 27.93 18.05
C ARG A 2 -36.61 27.08 18.08
N ASN A 3 -36.75 25.75 18.01
CA ASN A 3 -35.61 24.86 17.81
C ASN A 3 -35.43 24.54 16.32
N GLU A 4 -34.20 24.63 15.85
CA GLU A 4 -33.81 24.26 14.49
C GLU A 4 -32.64 23.30 14.48
N THR A 5 -32.65 22.39 13.50
CA THR A 5 -31.57 21.41 13.33
C THR A 5 -30.77 21.67 12.06
N GLU A 6 -29.45 21.68 12.20
CA GLU A 6 -28.50 21.77 11.10
C GLU A 6 -27.67 20.48 11.05
N SER A 7 -27.52 19.87 9.88
CA SER A 7 -26.61 18.73 9.70
C SER A 7 -25.24 19.21 9.21
N ARG A 8 -24.18 18.79 9.90
CA ARG A 8 -22.79 19.02 9.51
C ARG A 8 -22.07 17.72 9.22
N THR A 9 -21.34 17.70 8.12
CA THR A 9 -20.52 16.58 7.71
C THR A 9 -19.30 16.43 8.62
N ILE A 10 -19.03 15.21 9.06
CA ILE A 10 -17.77 14.82 9.71
C ILE A 10 -16.96 14.06 8.66
N ARG A 11 -15.86 14.64 8.18
CA ARG A 11 -15.02 13.95 7.18
C ARG A 11 -14.42 12.68 7.77
N TYR A 12 -14.36 11.63 6.96
CA TYR A 12 -13.64 10.42 7.35
C TYR A 12 -12.14 10.70 7.49
N ALA A 13 -11.48 9.95 8.36
CA ALA A 13 -10.02 9.88 8.44
C ALA A 13 -9.47 8.84 7.46
N GLU A 14 -8.21 8.98 7.05
CA GLU A 14 -7.48 7.95 6.31
C GLU A 14 -6.44 7.27 7.21
N ARG A 15 -6.36 5.94 7.10
CA ARG A 15 -5.32 5.12 7.71
C ARG A 15 -4.61 4.31 6.64
N THR A 16 -3.29 4.35 6.66
CA THR A 16 -2.45 3.55 5.77
C THR A 16 -1.99 2.27 6.47
N VAL A 17 -2.01 1.15 5.75
CA VAL A 17 -1.42 -0.12 6.19
C VAL A 17 -0.38 -0.60 5.17
N ARG A 18 0.77 -1.09 5.63
CA ARG A 18 1.80 -1.67 4.75
C ARG A 18 1.41 -3.11 4.41
N ASP A 19 1.54 -3.49 3.15
CA ASP A 19 1.13 -4.81 2.66
C ASP A 19 2.19 -5.41 1.73
N PRO A 20 2.92 -6.46 2.17
CA PRO A 20 3.96 -7.11 1.37
C PRO A 20 3.41 -8.03 0.27
N SER A 21 2.09 -8.21 0.15
CA SER A 21 1.49 -8.89 -1.01
C SER A 21 1.34 -7.95 -2.22
N ILE A 22 1.27 -6.64 -1.98
CA ILE A 22 1.08 -5.62 -3.00
C ILE A 22 2.45 -5.09 -3.45
N ALA A 23 2.64 -4.99 -4.77
CA ALA A 23 3.85 -4.45 -5.38
C ALA A 23 4.16 -3.04 -4.83
N LYS A 24 5.45 -2.78 -4.54
CA LYS A 24 5.91 -1.50 -4.03
C LYS A 24 5.45 -0.34 -4.91
N GLY A 25 4.97 0.72 -4.27
CA GLY A 25 4.42 1.91 -4.96
C GLY A 25 2.97 1.78 -5.42
N LYS A 26 2.35 0.59 -5.38
CA LYS A 26 0.90 0.44 -5.62
C LYS A 26 0.10 0.73 -4.35
N ARG A 27 -1.12 1.23 -4.53
CA ARG A 27 -2.08 1.53 -3.45
C ARG A 27 -3.41 0.83 -3.74
N VAL A 28 -4.02 0.26 -2.71
CA VAL A 28 -5.34 -0.41 -2.80
C VAL A 28 -6.22 0.04 -1.65
N VAL A 29 -7.42 0.53 -1.96
CA VAL A 29 -8.42 0.85 -0.92
C VAL A 29 -9.03 -0.47 -0.42
N ARG A 30 -8.77 -0.80 0.86
CA ARG A 30 -9.33 -1.99 1.53
C ARG A 30 -10.67 -1.70 2.17
N THR A 31 -10.84 -0.47 2.67
CA THR A 31 -12.10 0.00 3.24
C THR A 31 -12.34 1.41 2.76
N ARG A 32 -13.45 1.64 2.08
CA ARG A 32 -13.80 2.97 1.59
C ARG A 32 -14.26 3.83 2.76
N GLY A 33 -13.71 5.05 2.84
CA GLY A 33 -14.13 6.02 3.85
C GLY A 33 -15.56 6.48 3.61
N VAL A 34 -16.29 6.70 4.70
CA VAL A 34 -17.65 7.26 4.66
C VAL A 34 -17.73 8.39 5.65
N ASN A 35 -18.20 9.55 5.21
CA ASN A 35 -18.38 10.69 6.10
C ASN A 35 -19.46 10.39 7.14
N GLY A 36 -19.22 10.87 8.36
CA GLY A 36 -20.20 10.90 9.43
C GLY A 36 -21.07 12.15 9.36
N VAL A 37 -22.01 12.25 10.29
CA VAL A 37 -22.94 13.38 10.42
C VAL A 37 -23.00 13.80 11.89
N ARG A 38 -22.87 15.10 12.11
CA ARG A 38 -23.14 15.78 13.37
C ARG A 38 -24.41 16.61 13.21
N THR A 39 -25.42 16.35 14.01
CA THR A 39 -26.62 17.17 14.08
C THR A 39 -26.45 18.21 15.18
N LEU A 40 -26.59 19.47 14.81
CA LEU A 40 -26.59 20.62 15.69
C LEU A 40 -28.02 21.07 15.90
N THR A 41 -28.43 21.27 17.15
CA THR A 41 -29.72 21.89 17.48
C THR A 41 -29.46 23.28 18.03
N TYR A 42 -30.07 24.27 17.40
CA TYR A 42 -30.01 25.66 17.82
C TYR A 42 -31.35 26.08 18.38
N GLU A 43 -31.31 26.88 19.44
CA GLU A 43 -32.44 27.67 19.90
C GLU A 43 -32.36 29.05 19.22
N ILE A 44 -33.44 29.40 18.52
CA ILE A 44 -33.59 30.62 17.74
C ILE A 44 -34.53 31.57 18.48
N THR A 45 -34.06 32.80 18.68
CA THR A 45 -34.84 33.91 19.20
C THR A 45 -35.37 34.73 18.04
N LEU A 46 -36.68 35.01 18.08
CA LEU A 46 -37.38 35.78 17.07
C LEU A 46 -37.94 37.05 17.72
N THR A 47 -37.82 38.19 17.04
CA THR A 47 -38.51 39.44 17.37
C THR A 47 -39.28 39.87 16.14
N ASP A 48 -40.59 40.11 16.27
CA ASP A 48 -41.49 40.45 15.16
C ASP A 48 -41.42 39.44 13.98
N GLY A 49 -41.17 38.17 14.30
CA GLY A 49 -41.05 37.08 13.32
C GLY A 49 -39.68 36.98 12.63
N ALA A 50 -38.77 37.93 12.83
CA ALA A 50 -37.41 37.91 12.29
C ALA A 50 -36.42 37.29 13.30
N GLU A 51 -35.44 36.52 12.82
CA GLU A 51 -34.35 35.98 13.65
C GLU A 51 -33.47 37.10 14.21
N THR A 52 -33.44 37.20 15.54
CA THR A 52 -32.62 38.18 16.28
C THR A 52 -31.49 37.54 17.07
N GLY A 53 -31.49 36.21 17.22
CA GLY A 53 -30.40 35.51 17.86
C GLY A 53 -30.47 34.00 17.67
N ARG A 54 -29.29 33.37 17.71
CA ARG A 54 -29.15 31.91 17.66
C ARG A 54 -28.15 31.42 18.69
N ARG A 55 -28.50 30.34 19.37
CA ARG A 55 -27.64 29.69 20.36
C ARG A 55 -27.59 28.20 20.10
N LEU A 56 -26.38 27.63 20.01
CA LEU A 56 -26.21 26.18 19.94
C LEU A 56 -26.55 25.57 21.31
N VAL A 57 -27.54 24.68 21.36
CA VAL A 57 -27.98 24.03 22.60
C VAL A 57 -27.67 22.54 22.63
N ARG A 58 -27.48 21.90 21.46
CA ARG A 58 -27.11 20.48 21.39
C ARG A 58 -26.21 20.19 20.19
N SER A 59 -25.23 19.31 20.38
CA SER A 59 -24.35 18.82 19.32
C SER A 59 -24.17 17.32 19.49
N VAL A 60 -24.67 16.52 18.53
CA VAL A 60 -24.59 15.05 18.61
C VAL A 60 -24.11 14.47 17.30
N VAL A 61 -23.19 13.52 17.36
CA VAL A 61 -22.82 12.70 16.21
C VAL A 61 -23.92 11.67 15.98
N THR A 62 -24.72 11.87 14.94
CA THR A 62 -25.84 10.99 14.56
C THR A 62 -25.41 9.86 13.63
N ARG A 63 -24.27 10.02 12.94
CA ARG A 63 -23.61 8.95 12.18
C ARG A 63 -22.11 9.05 12.37
N GLN A 64 -21.48 7.98 12.83
CA GLN A 64 -20.03 7.91 12.95
C GLN A 64 -19.37 7.84 11.56
N PRO A 65 -18.27 8.56 11.31
CA PRO A 65 -17.50 8.38 10.09
C PRO A 65 -16.83 7.00 10.07
N VAL A 66 -16.75 6.39 8.89
CA VAL A 66 -15.97 5.16 8.66
C VAL A 66 -14.61 5.57 8.14
N THR A 67 -13.55 5.14 8.82
CA THR A 67 -12.15 5.43 8.42
C THR A 67 -11.83 4.71 7.10
N GLN A 68 -11.26 5.46 6.15
CA GLN A 68 -10.70 4.87 4.93
C GLN A 68 -9.42 4.11 5.25
N VAL A 69 -9.32 2.87 4.79
CA VAL A 69 -8.10 2.07 4.94
C VAL A 69 -7.49 1.86 3.57
N VAL A 70 -6.27 2.37 3.38
CA VAL A 70 -5.48 2.20 2.15
C VAL A 70 -4.29 1.29 2.44
N ALA A 71 -4.21 0.17 1.73
CA ALA A 71 -3.03 -0.68 1.73
C ALA A 71 -2.00 -0.11 0.74
N VAL A 72 -0.78 0.13 1.23
CA VAL A 72 0.36 0.55 0.43
C VAL A 72 1.29 -0.64 0.28
N GLY A 73 1.59 -0.96 -0.98
CA GLY A 73 2.46 -2.08 -1.32
C GLY A 73 3.89 -1.88 -0.86
N THR A 74 4.47 -2.93 -0.31
CA THR A 74 5.87 -3.00 0.11
C THR A 74 6.62 -4.18 -0.49
N ARG A 75 6.01 -4.92 -1.42
CA ARG A 75 6.68 -6.04 -2.09
C ARG A 75 7.71 -5.49 -3.07
N GLU A 76 8.99 -5.71 -2.79
CA GLU A 76 10.05 -5.44 -3.77
C GLU A 76 9.90 -6.36 -4.98
N GLU A 77 10.17 -5.84 -6.16
CA GLU A 77 10.32 -6.67 -7.35
C GLU A 77 11.71 -7.31 -7.32
N ARG A 78 11.77 -8.62 -7.66
CA ARG A 78 13.05 -9.27 -7.85
C ARG A 78 13.68 -8.67 -9.10
N ARG A 79 14.85 -8.06 -8.95
CA ARG A 79 15.67 -7.63 -10.08
C ARG A 79 16.49 -8.83 -10.52
N CYS A 80 16.19 -9.31 -11.71
CA CYS A 80 16.88 -10.43 -12.32
C CYS A 80 17.93 -9.90 -13.29
N ASP A 81 19.08 -10.55 -13.35
CA ASP A 81 20.15 -10.20 -14.27
C ASP A 81 19.76 -10.55 -15.72
N PRO A 82 19.88 -9.61 -16.68
CA PRO A 82 19.43 -9.82 -18.06
C PRO A 82 20.32 -10.79 -18.86
N ASN A 83 21.47 -11.24 -18.34
CA ASN A 83 22.32 -12.20 -19.03
C ASN A 83 21.84 -13.65 -18.90
N TYR A 84 20.80 -13.90 -18.10
CA TYR A 84 20.28 -15.24 -17.81
C TYR A 84 18.77 -15.31 -18.07
N GLY A 85 18.28 -16.44 -18.60
CA GLY A 85 16.87 -16.62 -18.96
C GLY A 85 15.93 -16.85 -17.76
N GLY A 86 16.50 -17.12 -16.59
CA GLY A 86 15.81 -17.24 -15.31
C GLY A 86 16.02 -16.02 -14.43
N CYS A 87 15.49 -16.05 -13.20
CA CYS A 87 15.77 -14.97 -12.25
C CYS A 87 17.07 -15.22 -11.48
N VAL A 88 18.18 -14.80 -12.06
CA VAL A 88 19.48 -14.71 -11.37
C VAL A 88 19.52 -13.39 -10.60
N PRO A 89 19.69 -13.37 -9.27
CA PRO A 89 19.77 -12.12 -8.51
C PRO A 89 20.92 -11.23 -9.00
N ILE A 90 20.71 -9.91 -9.05
CA ILE A 90 21.81 -8.97 -9.31
C ILE A 90 22.59 -8.76 -8.02
N ALA A 91 23.82 -9.27 -7.97
CA ALA A 91 24.72 -9.17 -6.82
C ALA A 91 26.18 -8.98 -7.28
N SER A 92 27.11 -8.82 -6.34
CA SER A 92 28.54 -8.78 -6.69
C SER A 92 29.07 -10.14 -7.16
N ASP A 93 28.47 -11.21 -6.63
CA ASP A 93 28.77 -12.59 -6.95
C ASP A 93 27.51 -13.44 -6.71
N VAL A 94 27.29 -14.43 -7.56
CA VAL A 94 26.12 -15.32 -7.50
C VAL A 94 26.59 -16.74 -7.74
N ASP A 95 26.16 -17.65 -6.88
CA ASP A 95 26.56 -19.05 -6.92
C ASP A 95 25.41 -20.00 -7.23
N CYS A 96 25.74 -21.21 -7.67
CA CYS A 96 24.78 -22.29 -7.77
C CYS A 96 24.36 -22.80 -6.38
N ALA A 97 23.06 -22.83 -6.12
CA ALA A 97 22.49 -23.33 -4.88
C ALA A 97 22.83 -24.81 -4.69
N GLY A 98 23.39 -25.16 -3.52
CA GLY A 98 23.86 -26.52 -3.22
C GLY A 98 25.34 -26.78 -3.56
N GLY A 99 26.02 -25.82 -4.19
CA GLY A 99 27.46 -25.86 -4.43
C GLY A 99 28.31 -25.38 -3.24
N SER A 100 29.62 -25.26 -3.45
CA SER A 100 30.60 -24.77 -2.46
C SER A 100 30.78 -23.24 -2.44
N GLY A 101 29.89 -22.51 -3.10
CA GLY A 101 30.01 -21.05 -3.27
C GLY A 101 29.95 -20.28 -1.95
N ASP A 102 30.70 -19.18 -1.88
CA ASP A 102 30.81 -18.25 -0.74
C ASP A 102 30.20 -16.87 -1.02
N GLY A 103 29.56 -16.72 -2.18
CA GLY A 103 28.95 -15.49 -2.65
C GLY A 103 27.72 -15.06 -1.83
N PRO A 104 27.36 -13.76 -1.90
CA PRO A 104 26.24 -13.19 -1.16
C PRO A 104 24.86 -13.61 -1.69
N ALA A 105 24.80 -14.28 -2.85
CA ALA A 105 23.56 -14.70 -3.49
C ALA A 105 23.71 -16.07 -4.14
N TYR A 106 22.61 -16.82 -4.19
CA TYR A 106 22.57 -18.15 -4.81
C TYR A 106 21.37 -18.26 -5.74
N VAL A 107 21.51 -19.08 -6.78
CA VAL A 107 20.44 -19.39 -7.72
C VAL A 107 20.36 -20.90 -7.96
N SER A 108 19.15 -21.43 -8.10
CA SER A 108 18.93 -22.83 -8.45
C SER A 108 18.81 -22.98 -9.96
N GLY A 109 19.66 -23.81 -10.55
CA GLY A 109 19.59 -24.18 -11.97
C GLY A 109 18.63 -25.33 -12.25
N PRO A 110 18.57 -25.79 -13.52
CA PRO A 110 19.32 -25.26 -14.66
C PRO A 110 18.77 -23.92 -15.16
N ILE A 111 19.64 -22.98 -15.53
CA ILE A 111 19.26 -21.67 -16.09
C ILE A 111 20.00 -21.42 -17.39
N ARG A 112 19.28 -21.10 -18.47
CA ARG A 112 19.92 -20.78 -19.75
C ARG A 112 20.71 -19.46 -19.68
N VAL A 113 21.96 -19.47 -20.12
CA VAL A 113 22.75 -18.25 -20.36
C VAL A 113 22.29 -17.63 -21.67
N ILE A 114 21.83 -16.38 -21.64
CA ILE A 114 21.32 -15.65 -22.82
C ILE A 114 22.25 -14.51 -23.26
N GLY A 115 23.12 -14.02 -22.37
CA GLY A 115 24.09 -12.98 -22.63
C GLY A 115 25.50 -13.44 -22.29
N GLN A 116 26.17 -12.70 -21.41
CA GLN A 116 27.49 -13.07 -20.90
C GLN A 116 27.37 -13.79 -19.56
N ASP A 117 28.11 -14.87 -19.36
CA ASP A 117 28.18 -15.54 -18.06
C ASP A 117 29.08 -14.77 -17.08
N ILE A 118 28.57 -13.65 -16.57
CA ILE A 118 29.31 -12.72 -15.71
C ILE A 118 29.61 -13.30 -14.32
N TYR A 119 28.78 -14.24 -13.84
CA TYR A 119 28.94 -14.90 -12.55
C TYR A 119 29.60 -16.29 -12.67
N LYS A 120 30.02 -16.71 -13.88
CA LYS A 120 30.70 -18.00 -14.12
C LYS A 120 29.86 -19.20 -13.65
N LEU A 121 28.55 -19.14 -13.85
CA LEU A 121 27.60 -20.18 -13.43
C LEU A 121 27.51 -21.34 -14.44
N ASP A 122 27.95 -21.11 -15.68
CA ASP A 122 28.07 -22.09 -16.76
C ASP A 122 29.56 -22.46 -16.88
N ARG A 123 29.97 -23.46 -16.09
CA ARG A 123 31.39 -23.80 -15.92
C ARG A 123 31.95 -24.59 -17.10
N ASP A 124 31.12 -25.42 -17.72
CA ASP A 124 31.50 -26.26 -18.85
C ASP A 124 31.29 -25.57 -20.21
N GLY A 125 30.53 -24.47 -20.24
CA GLY A 125 30.39 -23.57 -21.38
C GLY A 125 29.35 -24.06 -22.40
N ASP A 126 28.36 -24.83 -21.96
CA ASP A 126 27.37 -25.45 -22.84
C ASP A 126 26.12 -24.55 -23.08
N GLY A 127 26.04 -23.42 -22.37
CA GLY A 127 24.93 -22.47 -22.41
C GLY A 127 23.90 -22.64 -21.30
N TRP A 128 24.11 -23.57 -20.36
CA TRP A 128 23.30 -23.78 -19.16
C TRP A 128 24.13 -23.53 -17.90
N ALA A 129 23.53 -22.81 -16.98
CA ALA A 129 24.10 -22.46 -15.69
C ALA A 129 23.50 -23.35 -14.60
N CYS A 130 24.34 -23.78 -13.66
CA CYS A 130 23.95 -24.55 -12.48
C CYS A 130 23.18 -25.85 -12.77
N ASP A 131 23.55 -26.54 -13.83
CA ASP A 131 22.99 -27.83 -14.25
C ASP A 131 23.85 -29.04 -13.86
N ASP A 132 25.04 -28.80 -13.30
CA ASP A 132 25.97 -29.76 -12.70
C ASP A 132 25.68 -30.14 -11.23
#